data_AF-A0A7W4C4Z8-F1
#
_entry.id   AF-A0A7W4C4Z8-F1
#
_cell.length_a   1.000
_cell.length_b   1.000
_cell.length_c   1.000
_cell.angle_alpha   90.00
_cell.angle_beta   90.00
_cell.angle_gamma   90.00
#
_symmetry.space_group_name_H-M   'P 1'
#
loop_
_entity.id
_entity.type
_entity.pdbx_description
1 polymer ?
#
loop_
_entity_poly.entity_id
_entity_poly.type
_entity_poly.pdbx_seq_one_letter_code
_entity_poly.pdbx_strand_id
1 'polypeptide(L)'
;MKEVDFRTIDKLFIKMSINDKFWAIFGLFLIILSSVSISGYFNKIENIEQQSLLVLEQKTAAIVQALDATGQLEQASNLGLQVSERSQTSSRQQNTITAVHALNGQYYTQSESVSGQEANAKQAALISLLMSFLWVLPFVVVIYWTATFLGGALWVLWDTTEKIAKGDLTSRLGFHPGRDEFGTIGCALDKAMDTLTELVVAVKKSAETLQTTSSSFANEAVQSAEQIDLQYASLDSVATAMEEMTASAAEVSNISRNSTQRVEQDSEYKRQSY
;
A
#
# COMPACT_ATOMS: atom_id res chain seq x y z
N MET A 1 -1.71 17.33 -9.87
CA MET A 1 -1.25 16.07 -9.23
C MET A 1 -0.39 15.33 -10.23
N LYS A 2 0.85 14.94 -9.90
CA LYS A 2 1.68 14.10 -10.78
C LYS A 2 1.26 12.65 -10.59
N GLU A 3 0.80 11.99 -11.65
CA GLU A 3 0.54 10.55 -11.61
C GLU A 3 1.87 9.81 -11.43
N VAL A 4 1.88 8.88 -10.48
CA VAL A 4 3.02 7.97 -10.26
C VAL A 4 2.96 6.90 -11.36
N ASP A 5 4.04 6.76 -12.11
CA ASP A 5 4.09 5.82 -13.23
C ASP A 5 4.23 4.38 -12.69
N PHE A 6 3.14 3.62 -12.74
CA PHE A 6 3.09 2.25 -12.24
C PHE A 6 3.60 1.26 -13.29
N ARG A 7 4.38 0.25 -12.85
CA ARG A 7 4.78 -0.85 -13.72
C ARG A 7 3.53 -1.63 -14.17
N THR A 8 3.59 -2.24 -15.34
CA THR A 8 2.44 -2.96 -15.93
C THR A 8 1.87 -4.06 -15.02
N ILE A 9 2.74 -4.69 -14.22
CA ILE A 9 2.37 -5.70 -13.22
C ILE A 9 1.57 -5.05 -12.08
N ASP A 10 1.98 -3.87 -11.61
CA ASP A 10 1.29 -3.15 -10.54
C ASP A 10 -0.13 -2.76 -10.95
N LYS A 11 -0.35 -2.42 -12.23
CA LYS A 11 -1.70 -2.11 -12.75
C LYS A 11 -2.69 -3.27 -12.64
N LEU A 12 -2.21 -4.51 -12.75
CA LEU A 12 -3.03 -5.71 -12.56
C LEU A 12 -3.35 -5.90 -11.06
N PHE A 13 -2.35 -5.73 -10.20
CA PHE A 13 -2.48 -5.93 -8.76
C PHE A 13 -3.28 -4.80 -8.07
N ILE A 14 -3.31 -3.59 -8.60
CA ILE A 14 -4.02 -2.44 -7.98
C ILE A 14 -5.53 -2.66 -7.90
N LYS A 15 -6.14 -3.43 -8.81
CA LYS A 15 -7.59 -3.69 -8.82
C LYS A 15 -8.04 -4.85 -7.92
N MET A 16 -7.11 -5.60 -7.35
CA MET A 16 -7.38 -6.82 -6.58
C MET A 16 -7.31 -6.55 -5.07
N SER A 17 -8.20 -7.20 -4.30
CA SER A 17 -8.10 -7.17 -2.83
C SER A 17 -6.80 -7.82 -2.37
N ILE A 18 -6.34 -7.51 -1.14
CA ILE A 18 -5.16 -8.17 -0.55
C ILE A 18 -5.32 -9.70 -0.64
N ASN A 19 -6.51 -10.23 -0.34
CA ASN A 19 -6.77 -11.66 -0.34
C ASN A 19 -6.62 -12.26 -1.74
N ASP A 20 -7.15 -11.60 -2.77
CA ASP A 20 -7.07 -12.10 -4.15
C ASP A 20 -5.61 -12.18 -4.64
N LYS A 21 -4.74 -11.25 -4.19
CA LYS A 21 -3.31 -11.28 -4.50
C LYS A 21 -2.63 -12.51 -3.91
N PHE A 22 -2.95 -12.86 -2.67
CA PHE A 22 -2.43 -14.05 -2.02
C PHE A 22 -2.93 -15.34 -2.68
N TRP A 23 -4.18 -15.38 -3.12
CA TRP A 23 -4.70 -16.49 -3.93
C TRP A 23 -4.01 -16.62 -5.28
N ALA A 24 -3.68 -15.51 -5.95
CA ALA A 24 -2.92 -15.53 -7.19
C ALA A 24 -1.49 -16.10 -6.99
N ILE A 25 -0.82 -15.69 -5.92
CA ILE A 25 0.51 -16.23 -5.54
C ILE A 25 0.41 -17.72 -5.23
N PHE A 26 -0.61 -18.14 -4.50
CA PHE A 26 -0.88 -19.54 -4.19
C PHE A 26 -1.10 -20.37 -5.47
N GLY A 27 -1.92 -19.87 -6.40
CA GLY A 27 -2.17 -20.51 -7.69
C GLY A 27 -0.89 -20.68 -8.52
N LEU A 28 -0.07 -19.63 -8.60
CA LEU A 28 1.23 -19.70 -9.28
C LEU A 28 2.15 -20.75 -8.65
N PHE A 29 2.24 -20.78 -7.32
CA PHE A 29 3.01 -21.80 -6.61
C PHE A 29 2.53 -23.21 -6.91
N LEU A 30 1.21 -23.46 -6.92
CA LEU A 30 0.68 -24.78 -7.26
C LEU A 30 0.99 -25.19 -8.69
N ILE A 31 0.94 -24.26 -9.66
CA ILE A 31 1.30 -24.55 -11.05
C ILE A 31 2.77 -24.95 -11.15
N ILE A 32 3.66 -24.20 -10.50
CA ILE A 32 5.11 -24.48 -10.50
C ILE A 32 5.38 -25.82 -9.81
N LEU A 33 4.81 -26.03 -8.62
CA LEU A 33 5.01 -27.27 -7.86
C LEU A 33 4.50 -28.48 -8.64
N SER A 34 3.31 -28.38 -9.25
CA SER A 34 2.74 -29.46 -10.06
C SER A 34 3.62 -29.75 -11.27
N SER A 35 4.05 -28.72 -12.00
CA SER A 35 4.93 -28.85 -13.17
C SER A 35 6.25 -29.55 -12.82
N VAL A 36 6.93 -29.09 -11.76
CA VAL A 36 8.21 -29.66 -11.31
C VAL A 36 8.03 -31.09 -10.80
N SER A 37 6.99 -31.34 -10.01
CA SER A 37 6.75 -32.65 -9.40
C SER A 37 6.37 -33.71 -10.45
N ILE A 38 5.49 -33.36 -11.38
CA ILE A 38 5.06 -34.23 -12.48
C ILE A 38 6.25 -34.52 -13.42
N SER A 39 7.01 -33.48 -13.81
CA SER A 39 8.22 -33.66 -14.61
C SER A 39 9.23 -34.57 -13.90
N GLY A 40 9.47 -34.35 -12.60
CA GLY A 40 10.32 -35.20 -11.78
C GLY A 40 9.86 -36.67 -11.72
N TYR A 41 8.55 -36.92 -11.67
CA TYR A 41 7.98 -38.26 -11.74
C TYR A 41 8.26 -38.94 -13.08
N PHE A 42 7.97 -38.27 -14.20
CA PHE A 42 8.24 -38.82 -15.54
C PHE A 42 9.73 -39.11 -15.75
N ASN A 43 10.61 -38.19 -15.33
CA ASN A 43 12.06 -38.41 -15.38
C ASN A 43 12.48 -39.62 -14.55
N LYS A 44 11.91 -39.85 -13.36
CA LYS A 44 12.21 -41.04 -12.55
C LYS A 44 11.75 -42.33 -13.23
N ILE A 45 10.58 -42.33 -13.85
CA ILE A 45 10.07 -43.49 -14.60
C ILE A 45 11.00 -43.80 -15.77
N GLU A 46 11.38 -42.80 -16.56
CA GLU A 46 12.30 -42.99 -17.69
C GLU A 46 13.66 -43.52 -17.23
N ASN A 47 14.21 -42.98 -16.13
CA ASN A 47 15.46 -43.47 -15.54
C ASN A 47 15.36 -44.93 -15.08
N ILE A 48 14.26 -45.33 -14.41
CA ILE A 48 14.02 -46.71 -13.99
C ILE A 48 13.99 -47.64 -15.22
N GLU A 49 13.31 -47.21 -16.28
CA GLU A 49 13.13 -48.00 -17.50
C GLU A 49 14.43 -48.16 -18.30
N GLN A 50 15.26 -47.12 -18.36
CA GLN A 50 16.59 -47.18 -18.94
C GLN A 50 17.55 -48.03 -18.10
N GLN A 51 17.50 -47.92 -16.77
CA GLN A 51 18.35 -48.69 -15.87
C GLN A 51 18.10 -50.19 -15.96
N SER A 52 16.84 -50.63 -15.99
CA SER A 52 16.52 -52.05 -16.08
C SER A 52 16.92 -52.67 -17.41
N LEU A 53 16.80 -51.90 -18.52
CA LEU A 53 17.30 -52.32 -19.83
C LEU A 53 18.83 -52.43 -19.83
N LEU A 54 19.54 -51.43 -19.29
CA LEU A 54 21.01 -51.42 -19.20
C LEU A 54 21.53 -52.59 -18.34
N VAL A 55 20.88 -52.87 -17.20
CA VAL A 55 21.24 -54.01 -16.34
C VAL A 55 21.07 -55.34 -17.08
N LEU A 56 19.99 -55.50 -17.85
CA LEU A 56 19.79 -56.71 -18.64
C LEU A 56 20.78 -56.81 -19.81
N GLU A 57 21.12 -55.71 -20.47
CA GLU A 57 22.19 -55.67 -21.49
C GLU A 57 23.54 -56.10 -20.92
N GLN A 58 23.93 -55.56 -19.76
CA GLN A 58 25.17 -55.95 -19.09
C GLN A 58 25.17 -57.42 -18.68
N LYS A 59 24.05 -57.92 -18.14
CA LYS A 59 23.87 -59.33 -17.79
C LYS A 59 23.97 -60.24 -19.02
N THR A 60 23.32 -59.87 -20.12
CA THR A 60 23.35 -60.60 -21.38
C THR A 60 24.77 -60.62 -21.95
N ALA A 61 25.44 -59.47 -21.98
CA ALA A 61 26.83 -59.35 -22.42
C ALA A 61 27.77 -60.22 -21.58
N ALA A 62 27.64 -60.20 -20.24
CA ALA A 62 28.45 -61.00 -19.34
C ALA A 62 28.25 -62.51 -19.57
N ILE A 63 27.00 -62.96 -19.78
CA ILE A 63 26.71 -64.36 -20.10
C ILE A 63 27.35 -64.74 -21.44
N VAL A 64 27.14 -63.96 -22.49
CA VAL A 64 27.67 -64.26 -23.83
C VAL A 64 29.21 -64.29 -23.83
N GLN A 65 29.85 -63.33 -23.15
CA GLN A 65 31.31 -63.30 -23.00
C GLN A 65 31.84 -64.49 -22.18
N ALA A 66 31.14 -64.89 -21.13
CA ALA A 66 31.52 -66.06 -20.35
C ALA A 66 31.41 -67.35 -21.18
N LEU A 67 30.36 -67.48 -21.99
CA LEU A 67 30.20 -68.62 -22.91
C LEU A 67 31.27 -68.64 -24.00
N ASP A 68 31.71 -67.47 -24.48
CA ASP A 68 32.81 -67.34 -25.44
C ASP A 68 34.13 -67.79 -24.85
N ALA A 69 34.42 -67.33 -23.64
CA ALA A 69 35.63 -67.72 -22.90
C ALA A 69 35.67 -69.24 -22.61
N THR A 70 34.52 -69.90 -22.44
CA THR A 70 34.45 -71.35 -22.21
C THR A 70 34.27 -72.18 -23.49
N GLY A 71 34.13 -71.54 -24.65
CA GLY A 71 33.89 -72.21 -25.94
C GLY A 71 32.53 -72.91 -26.04
N GLN A 72 31.55 -72.51 -25.21
CA GLN A 72 30.22 -73.14 -25.12
C GLN A 72 29.12 -72.30 -25.76
N LEU A 73 29.43 -71.48 -26.78
CA LEU A 73 28.45 -70.63 -27.48
C LEU A 73 27.23 -71.41 -28.01
N GLU A 74 27.43 -72.66 -28.43
CA GLU A 74 26.35 -73.53 -28.91
C GLU A 74 25.30 -73.83 -27.82
N GLN A 75 25.67 -73.70 -26.54
CA GLN A 75 24.78 -73.89 -25.41
C GLN A 75 24.02 -72.61 -25.00
N ALA A 76 24.27 -71.47 -25.66
CA ALA A 76 23.58 -70.21 -25.39
C ALA A 76 22.05 -70.37 -25.46
N SER A 77 21.56 -71.16 -26.43
CA SER A 77 20.13 -71.47 -26.58
C SER A 77 19.54 -72.19 -25.37
N ASN A 78 20.32 -73.06 -24.71
CA ASN A 78 19.88 -73.79 -23.50
C ASN A 78 19.79 -72.89 -22.26
N LEU A 79 20.47 -71.74 -22.28
CA LEU A 79 20.45 -70.73 -21.23
C LEU A 79 19.37 -69.65 -21.46
N GLY A 80 18.50 -69.86 -22.45
CA GLY A 80 17.41 -68.95 -22.77
C GLY A 80 17.80 -67.76 -23.64
N LEU A 81 19.00 -67.79 -24.24
CA LEU A 81 19.42 -66.79 -25.24
C LEU A 81 18.92 -67.22 -26.62
N GLN A 82 18.23 -66.33 -27.33
CA GLN A 82 17.91 -66.54 -28.73
C GLN A 82 19.05 -66.01 -29.60
N VAL A 83 19.48 -66.78 -30.59
CA VAL A 83 20.53 -66.39 -31.52
C VAL A 83 19.91 -66.00 -32.85
N SER A 84 20.32 -64.86 -33.41
CA SER A 84 19.87 -64.39 -34.72
C SER A 84 21.04 -63.78 -35.49
N GLU A 85 21.08 -64.02 -36.79
CA GLU A 85 22.06 -63.40 -37.70
C GLU A 85 21.57 -62.00 -38.18
N ARG A 86 20.28 -61.72 -38.01
CA ARG A 86 19.71 -60.40 -38.31
C ARG A 86 20.08 -59.43 -37.20
N SER A 87 20.47 -58.21 -37.59
CA SER A 87 20.67 -57.11 -36.65
C SER A 87 19.40 -56.85 -35.84
N GLN A 88 19.57 -56.87 -34.52
CA GLN A 88 18.54 -56.52 -33.55
C GLN A 88 19.06 -55.42 -32.63
N THR A 89 18.15 -54.62 -32.09
CA THR A 89 18.44 -53.58 -31.12
C THR A 89 17.68 -53.88 -29.84
N SER A 90 18.29 -53.57 -28.70
CA SER A 90 17.59 -53.67 -27.42
C SER A 90 16.33 -52.82 -27.45
N SER A 91 15.24 -53.40 -26.96
CA SER A 91 13.94 -52.77 -27.04
C SER A 91 13.10 -53.13 -25.83
N ARG A 92 12.20 -52.22 -25.46
CA ARG A 92 11.18 -52.45 -24.45
C ARG A 92 9.83 -52.59 -25.15
N GLN A 93 9.14 -53.69 -24.86
CA GLN A 93 7.74 -53.88 -25.21
C GLN A 93 6.93 -54.02 -23.92
N GLN A 94 6.33 -52.91 -23.49
CA GLN A 94 5.57 -52.81 -22.23
C GLN A 94 6.38 -53.29 -21.01
N ASN A 95 6.08 -54.50 -20.54
CA ASN A 95 6.66 -55.09 -19.34
C ASN A 95 7.73 -56.14 -19.63
N THR A 96 8.01 -56.40 -20.91
CA THR A 96 9.11 -57.28 -21.34
C THR A 96 10.18 -56.43 -21.98
N ILE A 97 11.41 -56.58 -21.49
CA ILE A 97 12.59 -55.98 -22.09
C ILE A 97 13.37 -57.06 -22.81
N THR A 98 13.84 -56.74 -24.02
CA THR A 98 14.70 -57.59 -24.83
C THR A 98 16.05 -56.90 -24.93
N ALA A 99 17.07 -57.46 -24.29
CA ALA A 99 18.44 -57.00 -24.42
C ALA A 99 19.14 -57.74 -25.56
N VAL A 100 20.03 -57.05 -26.27
CA VAL A 100 20.78 -57.61 -27.39
C VAL A 100 22.28 -57.41 -27.19
N HIS A 101 23.07 -58.48 -27.37
CA HIS A 101 24.52 -58.40 -27.43
C HIS A 101 25.03 -58.99 -28.75
N ALA A 102 25.89 -58.27 -29.46
CA ALA A 102 26.46 -58.70 -30.73
C ALA A 102 27.88 -59.24 -30.51
N LEU A 103 28.13 -60.49 -30.93
CA LEU A 103 29.44 -61.13 -30.88
C LEU A 103 29.64 -62.00 -32.13
N ASN A 104 30.81 -61.90 -32.77
CA ASN A 104 31.19 -62.69 -33.96
C ASN A 104 30.16 -62.65 -35.12
N GLY A 105 29.48 -61.51 -35.31
CA GLY A 105 28.48 -61.33 -36.37
C GLY A 105 27.10 -61.92 -36.05
N GLN A 106 26.92 -62.53 -34.88
CA GLN A 106 25.65 -63.05 -34.38
C GLN A 106 25.12 -62.17 -33.24
N TYR A 107 23.80 -62.09 -33.14
CA TYR A 107 23.09 -61.32 -32.11
C TYR A 107 22.45 -62.28 -31.12
N TYR A 108 22.84 -62.17 -29.86
CA TYR A 108 22.32 -62.93 -28.74
C TYR A 108 21.29 -62.07 -28.01
N THR A 109 20.07 -62.56 -27.88
CA THR A 109 18.98 -61.81 -27.25
C THR A 109 18.43 -62.53 -26.03
N GLN A 110 18.16 -61.74 -24.99
CA GLN A 110 17.54 -62.22 -23.76
C GLN A 110 16.31 -61.37 -23.46
N SER A 111 15.17 -62.03 -23.25
CA SER A 111 13.92 -61.36 -22.88
C SER A 111 13.53 -61.69 -21.45
N GLU A 112 13.30 -60.68 -20.61
CA GLU A 112 12.91 -60.83 -19.20
C GLU A 112 11.71 -59.92 -18.88
N SER A 113 10.78 -60.40 -18.04
CA SER A 113 9.68 -59.56 -17.54
C SER A 113 10.14 -58.72 -16.35
N VAL A 114 10.10 -57.40 -16.51
CA VAL A 114 10.54 -56.44 -15.48
C VAL A 114 9.43 -55.97 -14.56
N SER A 115 8.21 -56.49 -14.71
CA SER A 115 7.03 -56.08 -13.93
C SER A 115 7.29 -56.09 -12.42
N GLY A 116 7.89 -57.17 -11.90
CA GLY A 116 8.17 -57.32 -10.47
C GLY A 116 9.39 -56.53 -10.00
N GLN A 117 10.41 -56.39 -10.84
CA GLN A 117 11.64 -55.66 -10.51
C GLN A 117 11.40 -54.14 -10.46
N GLU A 118 10.62 -53.60 -11.40
CA GLU A 118 10.31 -52.17 -11.48
C GLU A 118 9.17 -51.75 -10.55
N ALA A 119 8.28 -52.66 -10.12
CA ALA A 119 7.11 -52.32 -9.30
C ALA A 119 7.48 -51.50 -8.06
N ASN A 120 8.49 -51.95 -7.31
CA ASN A 120 8.95 -51.26 -6.11
C ASN A 120 9.51 -49.87 -6.42
N ALA A 121 10.26 -49.73 -7.52
CA ALA A 121 10.85 -48.47 -7.95
C ALA A 121 9.77 -47.47 -8.44
N LYS A 122 8.80 -47.96 -9.22
CA LYS A 122 7.64 -47.17 -9.70
C LYS A 122 6.75 -46.73 -8.54
N GLN A 123 6.55 -47.60 -7.53
CA GLN A 123 5.86 -47.24 -6.30
C GLN A 123 6.62 -46.16 -5.51
N ALA A 124 7.95 -46.28 -5.37
CA ALA A 124 8.76 -45.26 -4.71
C ALA A 124 8.71 -43.91 -5.46
N ALA A 125 8.68 -43.93 -6.80
CA ALA A 125 8.49 -42.73 -7.62
C ALA A 125 7.13 -42.07 -7.33
N LEU A 126 6.04 -42.83 -7.25
CA LEU A 126 4.71 -42.34 -6.87
C LEU A 126 4.67 -41.75 -5.45
N ILE A 127 5.27 -42.43 -4.46
CA ILE A 127 5.35 -41.91 -3.09
C ILE A 127 6.12 -40.58 -3.08
N SER A 128 7.22 -40.48 -3.82
CA SER A 128 7.99 -39.24 -3.90
C SER A 128 7.22 -38.09 -4.54
N LEU A 129 6.36 -38.37 -5.51
CA LEU A 129 5.42 -37.40 -6.10
C LEU A 129 4.40 -36.93 -5.06
N LEU A 130 3.80 -37.84 -4.30
CA LEU A 130 2.84 -37.48 -3.24
C LEU A 130 3.49 -36.65 -2.13
N MET A 131 4.73 -36.98 -1.75
CA MET A 131 5.48 -36.25 -0.73
C MET A 131 5.84 -34.82 -1.16
N SER A 132 5.97 -34.52 -2.46
CA SER A 132 6.23 -33.14 -2.89
C SER A 132 5.01 -32.24 -2.63
N PHE A 133 3.78 -32.77 -2.76
CA PHE A 133 2.55 -32.04 -2.44
C PHE A 133 2.33 -31.83 -0.94
N LEU A 134 3.04 -32.55 -0.07
CA LEU A 134 2.99 -32.32 1.37
C LEU A 134 3.41 -30.88 1.73
N TRP A 135 4.31 -30.27 0.94
CA TRP A 135 4.76 -28.89 1.12
C TRP A 135 3.68 -27.82 0.85
N VAL A 136 2.56 -28.19 0.22
CA VAL A 136 1.43 -27.28 0.02
C VAL A 136 0.84 -26.87 1.37
N LEU A 137 0.76 -27.78 2.35
CA LEU A 137 0.17 -27.49 3.66
C LEU A 137 0.87 -26.35 4.41
N PRO A 138 2.19 -26.42 4.71
CA PRO A 138 2.86 -25.32 5.41
C PRO A 138 2.84 -24.03 4.59
N PHE A 139 2.88 -24.13 3.26
CA PHE A 139 2.80 -22.96 2.39
C PHE A 139 1.45 -22.24 2.49
N VAL A 140 0.34 -22.99 2.50
CA VAL A 140 -1.01 -22.44 2.73
C VAL A 140 -1.10 -21.76 4.09
N VAL A 141 -0.56 -22.37 5.14
CA VAL A 141 -0.57 -21.79 6.50
C VAL A 141 0.17 -20.46 6.53
N VAL A 142 1.36 -20.38 5.92
CA VAL A 142 2.15 -19.14 5.87
C VAL A 142 1.43 -18.07 5.04
N ILE A 143 0.88 -18.43 3.88
CA ILE A 143 0.10 -17.49 3.07
C ILE A 143 -1.12 -16.97 3.84
N TYR A 144 -1.89 -17.85 4.47
CA TYR A 144 -3.08 -17.46 5.21
C TYR A 144 -2.74 -16.55 6.40
N TRP A 145 -1.68 -16.90 7.13
CA TRP A 145 -1.23 -16.10 8.28
C TRP A 145 -0.75 -14.71 7.84
N THR A 146 0.08 -14.63 6.80
CA THR A 146 0.58 -13.35 6.28
C THR A 146 -0.55 -12.50 5.68
N ALA A 147 -1.50 -13.11 4.96
CA ALA A 147 -2.68 -12.41 4.43
C ALA A 147 -3.55 -11.82 5.54
N THR A 148 -3.80 -12.58 6.61
CA THR A 148 -4.60 -12.14 7.76
C THR A 148 -3.88 -11.02 8.53
N PHE A 149 -2.58 -11.16 8.74
CA PHE A 149 -1.77 -10.15 9.42
C PHE A 149 -1.73 -8.81 8.66
N LEU A 150 -1.42 -8.84 7.36
CA LEU A 150 -1.42 -7.64 6.52
C LEU A 150 -2.82 -7.03 6.41
N GLY A 151 -3.84 -7.85 6.21
CA GLY A 151 -5.23 -7.39 6.11
C GLY A 151 -5.70 -6.67 7.38
N GLY A 152 -5.41 -7.24 8.55
CA GLY A 152 -5.76 -6.65 9.83
C GLY A 152 -5.05 -5.32 10.09
N ALA A 153 -3.74 -5.26 9.89
CA ALA A 153 -2.96 -4.03 10.08
C ALA A 153 -3.43 -2.90 9.14
N LEU A 154 -3.67 -3.23 7.87
CA LEU A 154 -4.15 -2.26 6.89
C LEU A 154 -5.57 -1.76 7.22
N TRP A 155 -6.43 -2.64 7.76
CA TRP A 155 -7.78 -2.25 8.17
C TRP A 155 -7.78 -1.28 9.34
N VAL A 156 -6.91 -1.49 10.34
CA VAL A 156 -6.75 -0.56 11.48
C VAL A 156 -6.27 0.82 11.02
N LEU A 157 -5.30 0.86 10.09
CA LEU A 157 -4.83 2.11 9.49
C LEU A 157 -5.93 2.81 8.71
N TRP A 158 -6.71 2.06 7.93
CA TRP A 158 -7.84 2.59 7.17
C TRP A 158 -8.93 3.15 8.10
N ASP A 159 -9.36 2.40 9.10
CA ASP A 159 -10.40 2.81 10.07
C ASP A 159 -9.98 4.08 10.83
N THR A 160 -8.72 4.17 11.26
CA THR A 160 -8.20 5.38 11.93
C THR A 160 -8.17 6.56 10.97
N THR A 161 -7.71 6.35 9.73
CA THR A 161 -7.70 7.41 8.72
C THR A 161 -9.11 7.91 8.42
N GLU A 162 -10.11 7.02 8.38
CA GLU A 162 -11.51 7.39 8.20
C GLU A 162 -12.04 8.21 9.40
N LYS A 163 -11.68 7.86 10.63
CA LYS A 163 -12.02 8.65 11.83
C LYS A 163 -11.43 10.05 11.79
N ILE A 164 -10.16 10.18 11.39
CA ILE A 164 -9.50 11.48 11.19
C ILE A 164 -10.25 12.29 10.13
N ALA A 165 -10.63 11.67 9.01
CA ALA A 165 -11.38 12.33 7.95
C ALA A 165 -12.77 12.81 8.42
N LYS A 166 -13.38 12.13 9.39
CA LYS A 166 -14.63 12.53 10.06
C LYS A 166 -14.42 13.60 11.16
N GLY A 167 -13.18 13.99 11.44
CA GLY A 167 -12.84 15.02 12.42
C GLY A 167 -12.57 14.49 13.84
N ASP A 168 -12.52 13.19 14.05
CA ASP A 168 -12.07 12.62 15.32
C ASP A 168 -10.54 12.64 15.39
N LEU A 169 -10.01 13.63 16.13
CA LEU A 169 -8.58 13.79 16.39
C LEU A 169 -8.14 13.15 17.72
N THR A 170 -8.98 12.35 18.36
CA THR A 170 -8.68 11.72 19.66
C THR A 170 -8.13 10.30 19.53
N SER A 171 -8.51 9.59 18.46
CA SER A 171 -8.08 8.23 18.17
C SER A 171 -6.60 8.18 17.78
N ARG A 172 -5.72 7.64 18.63
CA ARG A 172 -4.28 7.44 18.32
C ARG A 172 -4.01 5.99 17.92
N LEU A 173 -3.09 5.79 16.98
CA LEU A 173 -2.68 4.44 16.58
C LEU A 173 -1.76 3.78 17.60
N GLY A 174 -0.92 4.56 18.29
CA GLY A 174 -0.03 4.05 19.33
C GLY A 174 1.03 3.07 18.81
N PHE A 175 1.33 3.13 17.51
CA PHE A 175 2.39 2.31 16.94
C PHE A 175 3.75 2.79 17.43
N HIS A 176 4.58 1.84 17.84
CA HIS A 176 5.97 2.10 18.22
C HIS A 176 6.83 2.27 16.95
N PRO A 177 7.81 3.19 16.94
CA PRO A 177 8.80 3.26 15.87
C PRO A 177 9.57 1.94 15.80
N GLY A 178 9.22 1.12 14.81
CA GLY A 178 9.80 -0.20 14.59
C GLY A 178 10.50 -0.30 13.23
N ARG A 179 10.99 -1.50 12.91
CA ARG A 179 11.51 -1.83 11.57
C ARG A 179 10.39 -2.12 10.55
N ASP A 180 9.13 -2.02 10.96
CA ASP A 180 7.95 -2.34 10.17
C ASP A 180 7.42 -1.07 9.48
N GLU A 181 7.05 -1.23 8.21
CA GLU A 181 6.41 -0.22 7.39
C GLU A 181 5.10 0.28 8.02
N PHE A 182 4.31 -0.61 8.66
CA PHE A 182 3.06 -0.22 9.32
C PHE A 182 3.29 0.70 10.52
N GLY A 183 4.35 0.45 11.29
CA GLY A 183 4.73 1.31 12.41
C GLY A 183 5.17 2.69 11.94
N THR A 184 5.94 2.75 10.84
CA THR A 184 6.39 4.01 10.25
C THR A 184 5.22 4.87 9.77
N ILE A 185 4.27 4.26 9.04
CA ILE A 185 3.04 4.93 8.58
C ILE A 185 2.21 5.38 9.79
N GLY A 186 2.12 4.53 10.81
CA GLY A 186 1.43 4.83 12.06
C GLY A 186 1.95 6.07 12.77
N CYS A 187 3.25 6.15 13.01
CA CYS A 187 3.89 7.32 13.63
C CYS A 187 3.71 8.59 12.77
N ALA A 188 3.76 8.47 11.44
CA ALA A 188 3.52 9.60 10.56
C ALA A 188 2.07 10.09 10.63
N LEU A 189 1.10 9.18 10.76
CA LEU A 189 -0.31 9.52 10.92
C LEU A 189 -0.56 10.18 12.27
N ASP A 190 -0.02 9.64 13.37
CA ASP A 190 -0.11 10.25 14.71
C ASP A 190 0.45 11.69 14.70
N LYS A 191 1.61 11.90 14.05
CA LYS A 191 2.19 13.24 13.88
C LYS A 191 1.27 14.19 13.08
N ALA A 192 0.62 13.69 12.04
CA ALA A 192 -0.35 14.47 11.28
C ALA A 192 -1.54 14.89 12.16
N MET A 193 -2.04 13.97 13.00
CA MET A 193 -3.12 14.27 13.95
C MET A 193 -2.71 15.33 14.98
N ASP A 194 -1.47 15.29 15.48
CA ASP A 194 -0.96 16.30 16.41
C ASP A 194 -0.94 17.69 15.74
N THR A 195 -0.43 17.79 14.50
CA THR A 195 -0.42 19.07 13.77
C THR A 195 -1.83 19.59 13.46
N LEU A 196 -2.77 18.72 13.13
CA LEU A 196 -4.18 19.10 12.94
C LEU A 196 -4.81 19.57 14.25
N THR A 197 -4.50 18.91 15.36
CA THR A 197 -4.99 19.29 16.70
C THR A 197 -4.47 20.67 17.09
N GLU A 198 -3.17 20.92 16.91
CA GLU A 198 -2.56 22.24 17.15
C GLU A 198 -3.20 23.34 16.30
N LEU A 199 -3.46 23.07 15.02
CA LEU A 199 -4.16 24.01 14.14
C LEU A 199 -5.58 24.32 14.63
N VAL A 200 -6.35 23.31 15.04
CA VAL A 200 -7.71 23.50 15.56
C VAL A 200 -7.68 24.33 16.85
N VAL A 201 -6.73 24.07 17.75
CA VAL A 201 -6.56 24.85 18.99
C VAL A 201 -6.18 26.31 18.67
N ALA A 202 -5.27 26.53 17.72
CA ALA A 202 -4.89 27.87 17.28
C ALA A 202 -6.07 28.64 16.68
N VAL A 203 -6.84 28.01 15.80
CA VAL A 203 -8.06 28.62 15.21
C VAL A 203 -9.09 28.96 16.27
N LYS A 204 -9.33 28.07 17.25
CA LYS A 204 -10.23 28.33 18.37
C LYS A 204 -9.78 29.55 19.17
N LYS A 205 -8.49 29.63 19.53
CA LYS A 205 -7.93 30.77 20.26
C LYS A 205 -8.05 32.08 19.48
N SER A 206 -7.80 32.05 18.17
CA SER A 206 -8.00 33.21 17.30
C SER A 206 -9.46 33.65 17.24
N ALA A 207 -10.41 32.72 17.20
CA ALA A 207 -11.84 33.03 17.24
C ALA A 207 -12.27 33.63 18.58
N GLU A 208 -11.78 33.10 19.71
CA GLU A 208 -12.03 33.67 21.05
C GLU A 208 -11.45 35.09 21.20
N THR A 209 -10.24 35.30 20.66
CA THR A 209 -9.60 36.63 20.65
C THR A 209 -10.42 37.60 19.80
N LEU A 210 -10.84 37.18 18.60
CA LEU A 210 -11.68 37.99 17.72
C LEU A 210 -13.00 38.36 18.39
N GLN A 211 -13.67 37.39 19.03
CA GLN A 211 -14.91 37.61 19.76
C GLN A 211 -14.73 38.65 20.88
N THR A 212 -13.63 38.55 21.64
CA THR A 212 -13.29 39.50 22.71
C THR A 212 -13.05 40.90 22.17
N THR A 213 -12.24 41.02 21.11
CA THR A 213 -11.95 42.31 20.46
C THR A 213 -13.21 42.94 19.86
N SER A 214 -14.07 42.15 19.20
CA SER A 214 -15.34 42.63 18.68
C SER A 214 -16.28 43.12 19.78
N SER A 215 -16.31 42.44 20.93
CA SER A 215 -17.08 42.90 22.10
C SER A 215 -16.52 44.20 22.67
N SER A 216 -15.19 44.34 22.74
CA SER A 216 -14.55 45.58 23.20
C SER A 216 -14.85 46.75 22.25
N PHE A 217 -14.75 46.51 20.94
CA PHE A 217 -15.06 47.50 19.92
C PHE A 217 -16.52 47.95 19.98
N ALA A 218 -17.46 47.03 20.21
CA ALA A 218 -18.87 47.38 20.41
C ALA A 218 -19.08 48.30 21.63
N ASN A 219 -18.41 48.01 22.75
CA ASN A 219 -18.47 48.87 23.94
C ASN A 219 -17.85 50.25 23.69
N GLU A 220 -16.71 50.30 23.01
CA GLU A 220 -16.02 51.55 22.66
C GLU A 220 -16.83 52.40 21.68
N ALA A 221 -17.57 51.76 20.76
CA ALA A 221 -18.50 52.44 19.87
C ALA A 221 -19.67 53.08 20.63
N VAL A 222 -20.23 52.40 21.64
CA VAL A 222 -21.26 52.96 22.52
C VAL A 222 -20.74 54.17 23.30
N GLN A 223 -19.54 54.06 23.88
CA GLN A 223 -18.92 55.16 24.61
C GLN A 223 -18.57 56.35 23.71
N SER A 224 -18.15 56.08 22.47
CA SER A 224 -17.91 57.12 21.46
C SER A 224 -19.20 57.85 21.08
N ALA A 225 -20.32 57.14 20.95
CA ALA A 225 -21.62 57.76 20.71
C ALA A 225 -22.03 58.69 21.86
N GLU A 226 -21.84 58.25 23.12
CA GLU A 226 -22.11 59.08 24.29
C GLU A 226 -21.21 60.34 24.35
N GLN A 227 -19.93 60.22 24.01
CA GLN A 227 -19.03 61.38 23.92
C GLN A 227 -19.43 62.35 22.81
N ILE A 228 -19.90 61.85 21.67
CA ILE A 228 -20.41 62.68 20.57
C ILE A 228 -21.64 63.46 21.04
N ASP A 229 -22.57 62.83 21.76
CA ASP A 229 -23.75 63.52 22.32
C ASP A 229 -23.35 64.64 23.29
N LEU A 230 -22.36 64.40 24.16
CA LEU A 230 -21.81 65.45 25.04
C LEU A 230 -21.14 66.59 24.25
N GLN A 231 -20.43 66.26 23.18
CA GLN A 231 -19.80 67.25 22.29
C GLN A 231 -20.85 68.11 21.59
N TYR A 232 -21.94 67.51 21.11
CA TYR A 232 -23.08 68.25 20.55
C TYR A 232 -23.70 69.21 21.56
N ALA A 233 -23.94 68.77 22.80
CA ALA A 233 -24.46 69.63 23.86
C ALA A 233 -23.52 70.81 24.18
N SER A 234 -22.20 70.57 24.18
CA SER A 234 -21.21 71.64 24.35
C SER A 234 -21.18 72.60 23.16
N LEU A 235 -21.30 72.11 21.93
CA LEU A 235 -21.36 72.95 20.73
C LEU A 235 -22.62 73.81 20.73
N ASP A 236 -23.76 73.26 21.14
CA ASP A 236 -25.02 74.00 21.28
C ASP A 236 -24.90 75.12 22.33
N SER A 237 -24.22 74.82 23.45
CA SER A 237 -23.91 75.82 24.48
C SER A 237 -22.98 76.92 23.95
N VAL A 238 -21.95 76.56 23.16
CA VAL A 238 -21.04 77.53 22.52
C VAL A 238 -21.77 78.36 21.46
N ALA A 239 -22.64 77.75 20.66
CA ALA A 239 -23.45 78.45 19.67
C ALA A 239 -24.38 79.46 20.35
N THR A 240 -25.05 79.05 21.44
CA THR A 240 -25.87 79.94 22.27
C THR A 240 -25.04 81.09 22.84
N ALA A 241 -23.85 80.82 23.37
CA ALA A 241 -22.96 81.88 23.85
C ALA A 241 -22.49 82.83 22.73
N MET A 242 -22.26 82.32 21.52
CA MET A 242 -21.96 83.14 20.34
C MET A 242 -23.15 84.01 19.92
N GLU A 243 -24.38 83.50 19.99
CA GLU A 243 -25.61 84.25 19.75
C GLU A 243 -25.73 85.42 20.75
N GLU A 244 -25.59 85.14 22.04
CA GLU A 244 -25.60 86.13 23.13
C GLU A 244 -24.47 87.16 22.99
N MET A 245 -23.27 86.71 22.61
CA MET A 245 -22.12 87.60 22.39
C MET A 245 -22.32 88.49 21.15
N THR A 246 -22.96 87.96 20.10
CA THR A 246 -23.34 88.72 18.90
C THR A 246 -24.41 89.76 19.23
N ALA A 247 -25.42 89.39 20.02
CA ALA A 247 -26.44 90.31 20.52
C ALA A 247 -25.82 91.42 21.37
N SER A 248 -24.92 91.06 22.29
CA SER A 248 -24.17 92.02 23.11
C SER A 248 -23.32 92.97 22.26
N ALA A 249 -22.62 92.46 21.24
CA ALA A 249 -21.84 93.29 20.32
C ALA A 249 -22.73 94.23 19.49
N ALA A 250 -23.90 93.76 19.05
CA ALA A 250 -24.90 94.57 18.37
C ALA A 250 -25.46 95.67 19.29
N GLU A 251 -25.74 95.34 20.55
CA GLU A 251 -26.18 96.30 21.57
C GLU A 251 -25.10 97.36 21.85
N VAL A 252 -23.84 96.97 22.04
CA VAL A 252 -22.71 97.89 22.21
C VAL A 252 -22.53 98.80 20.98
N SER A 253 -22.71 98.26 19.78
CA SER A 253 -22.70 99.05 18.54
C SER A 253 -23.84 100.07 18.51
N ASN A 254 -25.04 99.67 18.94
CA ASN A 254 -26.21 100.53 19.02
C ASN A 254 -26.04 101.63 20.09
N ILE A 255 -25.50 101.30 21.26
CA ILE A 255 -25.14 102.27 22.31
C ILE A 255 -24.11 103.28 21.80
N SER A 256 -23.07 102.80 21.11
CA SER A 256 -22.06 103.65 20.49
C SER A 256 -22.68 104.62 19.48
N ARG A 257 -23.54 104.12 18.57
CA ARG A 257 -24.26 104.97 17.60
C ARG A 257 -25.14 106.02 18.27
N ASN A 258 -25.95 105.62 19.25
CA ASN A 258 -26.78 106.54 20.02
C ASN A 258 -25.95 107.59 20.76
N SER A 259 -24.80 107.20 21.32
CA SER A 259 -23.88 108.12 22.00
C SER A 259 -23.27 109.12 21.02
N THR A 260 -22.83 108.66 19.84
CA THR A 260 -22.34 109.55 18.77
C THR A 260 -23.42 110.54 18.34
N GLN A 261 -24.65 110.09 18.12
CA GLN A 261 -25.78 110.97 17.78
C GLN A 261 -26.07 112.00 18.88
N ARG A 262 -26.01 111.60 20.15
CA ARG A 262 -26.18 112.53 21.29
C ARG A 262 -25.06 113.57 21.36
N VAL A 263 -23.82 113.17 21.13
CA VAL A 263 -22.67 114.10 21.08
C VAL A 263 -22.82 115.05 19.89
N GLU A 264 -23.29 114.56 18.75
CA GLU A 264 -23.54 115.38 17.57
C GLU A 264 -24.67 116.40 17.84
N GLN A 265 -25.78 115.99 18.44
CA GLN A 265 -26.83 116.90 18.92
C GLN A 265 -26.31 117.91 19.95
N ASP A 266 -25.54 117.50 20.96
CA ASP A 266 -24.94 118.42 21.94
C ASP A 266 -24.00 119.43 21.26
N SER A 267 -23.26 118.98 20.24
CA SER A 267 -22.39 119.84 19.45
C SER A 267 -23.18 120.84 18.59
N GLU A 268 -24.33 120.46 18.04
CA GLU A 268 -25.24 121.37 17.33
C GLU A 268 -25.91 122.36 18.29
N TYR A 269 -26.33 121.92 19.48
CA TYR A 269 -26.84 122.79 20.54
C TYR A 269 -25.79 123.83 20.96
N LYS A 270 -24.53 123.42 21.14
CA LYS A 270 -23.43 124.36 21.43
C LYS A 270 -23.14 125.30 20.28
N ARG A 271 -23.31 124.87 19.02
CA ARG A 271 -23.16 125.74 17.84
C ARG A 271 -24.27 126.76 17.68
N GLN A 272 -25.50 126.49 18.13
CA GLN A 272 -26.61 127.44 18.12
C GLN A 272 -26.59 128.40 19.33
N SER A 273 -25.80 128.09 20.36
CA SER A 273 -25.70 128.89 21.60
C SER A 273 -24.56 129.94 21.58
N TYR A 274 -23.93 130.17 20.43
CA TYR A 274 -22.96 131.25 20.18
C TYR A 274 -23.46 132.13 19.03
#